data_AF-A0A7C9IN12-F1
#
_entry.id   AF-A0A7C9IN12-F1
#
_cell.length_a   1.000
_cell.length_b   1.000
_cell.length_c   1.000
_cell.angle_alpha   90.00
_cell.angle_beta   90.00
_cell.angle_gamma   90.00
#
_symmetry.space_group_name_H-M   'P 1'
#
loop_
_entity.id
_entity.type
_entity.pdbx_description
1 polymer ?
#
loop_
_entity_poly.entity_id
_entity_poly.type
_entity_poly.pdbx_seq_one_letter_code
_entity_poly.pdbx_strand_id
1 'polypeptide(L)'
;MSALTTALAGQWADRLARAGLCDPGQGLVACLDDDLAFSRPSSHQALVAACIDRLGVGCVILAPPAEPHRTILEFLAAREAPAIRPRDCETRTFFHDIPVIGEATPAAVVAALARRKGAYLPGVGILAHGALSPEQAFVTVSSVAFAGFVKFFADHLAAARAGTLDAAARTAFAAAVAKLPPPPTEVPPLARGPFADRESVLAAMAEAGRATVELGLVDSVFGNISYSLDGVLAISQTGAALDDLVGGIDCVPLDGSSCAGLTASSELGAHTALVRLDSRRAILHGHPRFAVILSMDCAAQDCAQRDACHVACPRERFVDDVPIVPGEVGCGPRGLVHTMPPALAADGGRRGVIVCGHGVFTMGADDFGVALADLCAIETLCRTRYFQALGTFPL
;
A
#
# COMPACT_ATOMS: atom_id res chain seq x y z
N MET A 1 33.17 -8.31 7.17
CA MET A 1 32.06 -8.12 6.22
C MET A 1 30.82 -8.91 6.66
N SER A 2 30.93 -10.21 6.97
CA SER A 2 29.84 -11.04 7.56
C SER A 2 28.99 -10.35 8.67
N ALA A 3 29.61 -9.63 9.62
CA ALA A 3 28.87 -8.94 10.69
C ALA A 3 27.94 -7.81 10.20
N LEU A 4 28.28 -7.11 9.10
CA LEU A 4 27.45 -6.05 8.54
C LEU A 4 26.21 -6.63 7.84
N THR A 5 26.38 -7.74 7.10
CA THR A 5 25.29 -8.42 6.41
C THR A 5 24.29 -9.04 7.40
N THR A 6 24.79 -9.61 8.52
CA THR A 6 23.93 -10.05 9.62
C THR A 6 23.18 -8.88 10.26
N ALA A 7 23.85 -7.75 10.50
CA ALA A 7 23.19 -6.56 11.05
C ALA A 7 22.10 -6.03 10.12
N LEU A 8 22.34 -5.99 8.80
CA LEU A 8 21.34 -5.62 7.80
C LEU A 8 20.13 -6.56 7.86
N ALA A 9 20.35 -7.88 7.83
CA ALA A 9 19.27 -8.85 7.93
C ALA A 9 18.43 -8.67 9.22
N GLY A 10 19.11 -8.40 10.35
CA GLY A 10 18.46 -8.07 11.63
C GLY A 10 17.59 -6.80 11.55
N GLN A 11 18.12 -5.71 11.00
CA GLN A 11 17.39 -4.44 10.84
C GLN A 11 16.09 -4.60 10.04
N TRP A 12 16.12 -5.40 8.97
CA TRP A 12 14.93 -5.66 8.16
C TRP A 12 13.95 -6.61 8.83
N ALA A 13 14.43 -7.57 9.63
CA ALA A 13 13.55 -8.39 10.47
C ALA A 13 12.81 -7.52 11.51
N ASP A 14 13.50 -6.57 12.12
CA ASP A 14 12.88 -5.61 13.05
C ASP A 14 11.91 -4.67 12.33
N ARG A 15 12.23 -4.26 11.08
CA ARG A 15 11.33 -3.43 10.27
C ARG A 15 10.02 -4.16 9.94
N LEU A 16 10.06 -5.46 9.64
CA LEU A 16 8.84 -6.27 9.46
C LEU A 16 7.96 -6.26 10.70
N ALA A 17 8.57 -6.36 11.89
CA ALA A 17 7.85 -6.34 13.15
C ALA A 17 7.26 -4.95 13.47
N ARG A 18 8.03 -3.86 13.27
CA ARG A 18 7.55 -2.49 13.45
C ARG A 18 6.39 -2.15 12.50
N ALA A 19 6.43 -2.67 11.28
CA ALA A 19 5.36 -2.52 10.30
C ALA A 19 4.12 -3.40 10.58
N GLY A 20 4.14 -4.21 11.65
CA GLY A 20 3.03 -5.12 11.97
C GLY A 20 2.85 -6.28 10.98
N LEU A 21 3.84 -6.55 10.12
CA LEU A 21 3.77 -7.61 9.12
C LEU A 21 4.07 -8.99 9.71
N CYS A 22 4.89 -9.06 10.77
CA CYS A 22 5.15 -10.27 11.53
C CYS A 22 5.29 -9.98 13.02
N ASP A 23 5.08 -10.98 13.89
CA ASP A 23 5.36 -10.81 15.32
C ASP A 23 6.87 -10.59 15.56
N PRO A 24 7.27 -9.82 16.59
CA PRO A 24 8.68 -9.62 16.92
C PRO A 24 9.46 -10.93 17.04
N GLY A 25 10.61 -11.01 16.35
CA GLY A 25 11.46 -12.20 16.32
C GLY A 25 10.95 -13.35 15.42
N GLN A 26 9.83 -13.20 14.72
CA GLN A 26 9.29 -14.24 13.81
C GLN A 26 9.71 -14.05 12.34
N GLY A 27 10.13 -12.86 11.93
CA GLY A 27 10.68 -12.63 10.58
C GLY A 27 12.02 -13.33 10.37
N LEU A 28 12.18 -14.02 9.24
CA LEU A 28 13.46 -14.58 8.79
C LEU A 28 13.90 -13.84 7.54
N VAL A 29 15.00 -13.11 7.64
CA VAL A 29 15.63 -12.39 6.53
C VAL A 29 16.96 -13.05 6.23
N ALA A 30 17.21 -13.36 4.97
CA ALA A 30 18.47 -13.91 4.51
C ALA A 30 19.04 -12.99 3.43
N CYS A 31 20.28 -12.54 3.62
CA CYS A 31 20.98 -11.65 2.69
C CYS A 31 22.30 -12.30 2.27
N LEU A 32 22.55 -12.32 0.97
CA LEU A 32 23.76 -12.81 0.35
C LEU A 32 24.68 -11.64 0.02
N ASP A 33 25.89 -11.67 0.57
CA ASP A 33 27.03 -10.86 0.15
C ASP A 33 28.17 -11.83 -0.21
N ASP A 34 29.38 -11.69 0.34
CA ASP A 34 30.41 -12.73 0.27
C ASP A 34 29.95 -14.07 0.88
N ASP A 35 29.21 -13.99 1.99
CA ASP A 35 28.62 -15.12 2.71
C ASP A 35 27.13 -14.90 2.92
N LEU A 36 26.37 -16.00 2.98
CA LEU A 36 24.95 -15.96 3.32
C LEU A 36 24.75 -15.69 4.81
N ALA A 37 24.09 -14.58 5.15
CA ALA A 37 23.75 -14.22 6.52
C ALA A 37 22.24 -14.31 6.77
N PHE A 38 21.86 -14.72 7.98
CA PHE A 38 20.48 -14.79 8.44
C PHE A 38 20.25 -13.85 9.62
N SER A 39 19.04 -13.27 9.71
CA SER A 39 18.62 -12.46 10.85
C SER A 39 18.53 -13.26 12.15
N ARG A 40 18.24 -14.57 12.06
CA ARG A 40 18.13 -15.47 13.22
C ARG A 40 18.24 -16.96 12.82
N PRO A 41 18.49 -17.86 13.80
CA PRO A 41 18.30 -19.30 13.63
C PRO A 41 16.84 -19.66 13.30
N SER A 42 16.63 -20.59 12.37
CA SER A 42 15.29 -21.04 11.98
C SER A 42 15.33 -22.43 11.33
N SER A 43 14.27 -23.22 11.51
CA SER A 43 14.08 -24.49 10.79
C SER A 43 13.96 -24.32 9.27
N HIS A 44 13.65 -23.10 8.81
CA HIS A 44 13.48 -22.80 7.38
C HIS A 44 14.76 -22.27 6.69
N GLN A 45 15.91 -22.26 7.37
CA GLN A 45 17.16 -21.75 6.79
C GLN A 45 17.56 -22.50 5.51
N ALA A 46 17.46 -23.83 5.50
CA ALA A 46 17.79 -24.63 4.31
C ALA A 46 16.87 -24.31 3.12
N LEU A 47 15.58 -24.07 3.39
CA LEU A 47 14.60 -23.70 2.37
C LEU A 47 14.95 -22.34 1.76
N VAL A 48 15.21 -21.34 2.61
CA VAL A 48 15.54 -19.97 2.18
C VAL A 48 16.89 -19.91 1.46
N ALA A 49 17.91 -20.61 1.96
CA ALA A 49 19.21 -20.72 1.29
C ALA A 49 19.09 -21.29 -0.12
N ALA A 50 18.32 -22.37 -0.29
CA ALA A 50 18.09 -22.97 -1.59
C ALA A 50 17.34 -22.03 -2.55
N CYS A 51 16.50 -21.11 -2.04
CA CYS A 51 15.84 -20.10 -2.86
C CYS A 51 16.85 -19.07 -3.38
N ILE A 52 17.73 -18.57 -2.50
CA ILE A 52 18.79 -17.63 -2.87
C ILE A 52 19.69 -18.22 -3.96
N ASP A 53 20.18 -19.44 -3.75
CA ASP A 53 21.08 -20.14 -4.67
C ASP A 53 20.41 -20.38 -6.03
N ARG A 54 19.19 -20.95 -6.04
CA ARG A 54 18.53 -21.38 -7.28
C ARG A 54 17.89 -20.25 -8.07
N LEU A 55 17.51 -19.16 -7.42
CA LEU A 55 16.95 -17.97 -8.09
C LEU A 55 18.05 -16.96 -8.45
N GLY A 56 19.24 -17.05 -7.85
CA GLY A 56 20.32 -16.09 -8.06
C GLY A 56 19.98 -14.69 -7.53
N VAL A 57 19.36 -14.62 -6.34
CA VAL A 57 18.86 -13.37 -5.74
C VAL A 57 19.65 -12.98 -4.49
N GLY A 58 19.85 -11.68 -4.27
CA GLY A 58 20.62 -11.19 -3.12
C GLY A 58 19.90 -11.30 -1.77
N CYS A 59 18.57 -11.37 -1.75
CA CYS A 59 17.82 -11.46 -0.50
C CYS A 59 16.54 -12.29 -0.64
N VAL A 60 16.21 -13.04 0.43
CA VAL A 60 14.90 -13.69 0.59
C VAL A 60 14.38 -13.41 2.00
N ILE A 61 13.10 -13.06 2.09
CA ILE A 61 12.36 -12.89 3.34
C ILE A 61 11.31 -13.99 3.44
N LEU A 62 11.25 -14.63 4.61
CA LEU A 62 10.12 -15.43 5.06
C LEU A 62 9.50 -14.73 6.28
N ALA A 63 8.28 -14.24 6.10
CA ALA A 63 7.53 -13.51 7.12
C ALA A 63 6.26 -14.29 7.52
N PRO A 64 6.26 -14.98 8.66
CA PRO A 64 5.04 -15.46 9.29
C PRO A 64 4.14 -14.27 9.63
N PRO A 65 2.94 -14.14 9.01
CA PRO A 65 2.14 -12.95 9.16
C PRO A 65 1.70 -12.74 10.62
N ALA A 66 1.67 -11.50 11.10
CA ALA A 66 0.95 -11.16 12.32
C ALA A 66 -0.56 -11.16 12.08
N GLU A 67 -1.37 -11.15 13.14
CA GLU A 67 -2.81 -10.92 13.00
C GLU A 67 -3.09 -9.45 12.63
N PRO A 68 -4.11 -9.15 11.80
CA PRO A 68 -5.10 -10.08 11.23
C PRO A 68 -4.66 -10.77 9.93
N HIS A 69 -3.49 -10.42 9.38
CA HIS A 69 -3.03 -10.91 8.07
C HIS A 69 -2.89 -12.45 8.04
N ARG A 70 -2.51 -13.07 9.16
CA ARG A 70 -2.44 -14.54 9.28
C ARG A 70 -3.79 -15.20 9.03
N THR A 71 -4.82 -14.83 9.80
CA THR A 71 -6.19 -15.34 9.61
C THR A 71 -6.66 -15.14 8.18
N ILE A 72 -6.40 -13.95 7.62
CA ILE A 72 -6.82 -13.57 6.27
C ILE A 72 -6.14 -14.45 5.21
N LEU A 73 -4.81 -14.56 5.22
CA LEU A 73 -4.07 -15.29 4.19
C LEU A 73 -4.30 -16.80 4.27
N GLU A 74 -4.43 -17.37 5.46
CA GLU A 74 -4.82 -18.78 5.64
C GLU A 74 -6.21 -19.04 5.05
N PHE A 75 -7.18 -18.18 5.35
CA PHE A 75 -8.55 -18.32 4.83
C PHE A 75 -8.59 -18.23 3.30
N LEU A 76 -7.90 -17.26 2.71
CA LEU A 76 -7.85 -17.07 1.26
C LEU A 76 -7.11 -18.23 0.58
N ALA A 77 -5.97 -18.66 1.11
CA ALA A 77 -5.16 -19.74 0.55
C ALA A 77 -5.93 -21.07 0.52
N ALA A 78 -6.68 -21.38 1.57
CA ALA A 78 -7.49 -22.60 1.65
C ALA A 78 -8.60 -22.67 0.59
N ARG A 79 -9.06 -21.53 0.06
CA ARG A 79 -10.20 -21.45 -0.86
C ARG A 79 -9.80 -21.18 -2.31
N GLU A 80 -8.68 -20.51 -2.52
CA GLU A 80 -8.28 -20.00 -3.83
C GLU A 80 -6.99 -20.60 -4.36
N ALA A 81 -6.46 -21.65 -3.70
CA ALA A 81 -5.39 -22.44 -4.29
C ALA A 81 -5.74 -22.83 -5.75
N PRO A 82 -4.81 -22.68 -6.71
CA PRO A 82 -3.37 -22.47 -6.50
C PRO A 82 -2.90 -21.01 -6.39
N ALA A 83 -3.78 -20.00 -6.44
CA ALA A 83 -3.37 -18.60 -6.38
C ALA A 83 -4.50 -17.66 -5.91
N ILE A 84 -4.19 -16.79 -4.95
CA ILE A 84 -5.07 -15.72 -4.48
C ILE A 84 -5.05 -14.59 -5.53
N ARG A 85 -6.23 -14.06 -5.90
CA ARG A 85 -6.36 -13.03 -6.96
C ARG A 85 -7.02 -11.75 -6.46
N PRO A 86 -6.28 -10.84 -5.81
CA PRO A 86 -6.78 -9.52 -5.44
C PRO A 86 -7.06 -8.63 -6.65
N ARG A 87 -7.82 -7.56 -6.44
CA ARG A 87 -8.29 -6.63 -7.48
C ARG A 87 -7.94 -5.17 -7.21
N ASP A 88 -7.11 -4.91 -6.21
CA ASP A 88 -6.47 -3.60 -5.98
C ASP A 88 -5.47 -3.25 -7.10
N CYS A 89 -5.09 -1.97 -7.15
CA CYS A 89 -4.19 -1.41 -8.15
C CYS A 89 -2.81 -2.06 -8.10
N GLU A 90 -2.30 -2.30 -6.90
CA GLU A 90 -0.97 -2.86 -6.64
C GLU A 90 -0.88 -4.27 -7.21
N THR A 91 -1.91 -5.08 -6.97
CA THR A 91 -1.99 -6.42 -7.54
C THR A 91 -2.08 -6.37 -9.05
N ARG A 92 -2.89 -5.49 -9.63
CA ARG A 92 -3.01 -5.39 -11.10
C ARG A 92 -1.69 -4.97 -11.77
N THR A 93 -0.92 -4.11 -11.10
CA THR A 93 0.28 -3.50 -11.66
C THR A 93 1.54 -4.35 -11.42
N PHE A 94 1.67 -4.98 -10.24
CA PHE A 94 2.94 -5.58 -9.81
C PHE A 94 2.88 -7.09 -9.55
N PHE A 95 1.76 -7.65 -9.08
CA PHE A 95 1.70 -9.06 -8.66
C PHE A 95 0.97 -9.97 -9.65
N HIS A 96 -0.11 -9.47 -10.25
CA HIS A 96 -1.16 -10.18 -11.00
C HIS A 96 -1.91 -11.25 -10.18
N ASP A 97 -1.19 -12.12 -9.47
CA ASP A 97 -1.71 -13.11 -8.53
C ASP A 97 -0.67 -13.40 -7.43
N ILE A 98 -1.13 -13.92 -6.29
CA ILE A 98 -0.26 -14.36 -5.19
C ILE A 98 -0.29 -15.91 -5.19
N PRO A 99 0.79 -16.59 -5.61
CA PRO A 99 0.85 -18.05 -5.63
C PRO A 99 0.67 -18.63 -4.22
N VAL A 100 -0.11 -19.70 -4.12
CA VAL A 100 -0.24 -20.51 -2.90
C VAL A 100 0.60 -21.77 -3.07
N ILE A 101 1.62 -21.92 -2.22
CA ILE A 101 2.56 -23.04 -2.29
C ILE A 101 2.01 -24.19 -1.44
N GLY A 102 1.63 -25.30 -2.06
CA GLY A 102 1.03 -26.45 -1.35
C GLY A 102 2.01 -27.26 -0.49
N GLU A 103 3.30 -27.21 -0.78
CA GLU A 103 4.33 -27.97 -0.08
C GLU A 103 5.55 -27.11 0.25
N ALA A 104 6.06 -27.23 1.48
CA ALA A 104 7.24 -26.50 1.95
C ALA A 104 8.56 -27.09 1.43
N THR A 105 8.66 -27.35 0.12
CA THR A 105 9.88 -27.88 -0.53
C THR A 105 10.61 -26.79 -1.31
N PRO A 106 11.97 -26.83 -1.38
CA PRO A 106 12.72 -25.87 -2.19
C PRO A 106 12.29 -25.82 -3.65
N ALA A 107 11.91 -26.96 -4.24
CA ALA A 107 11.45 -27.00 -5.63
C ALA A 107 10.14 -26.24 -5.83
N ALA A 108 9.15 -26.44 -4.95
CA ALA A 108 7.86 -25.75 -5.06
C ALA A 108 7.99 -24.24 -4.80
N VAL A 109 8.76 -23.84 -3.79
CA VAL A 109 9.01 -22.42 -3.48
C VAL A 109 9.74 -21.72 -4.63
N VAL A 110 10.82 -22.32 -5.14
CA VAL A 110 11.59 -21.74 -6.26
C VAL A 110 10.72 -21.63 -7.52
N ALA A 111 9.89 -22.63 -7.82
CA ALA A 111 8.98 -22.57 -8.96
C ALA A 111 7.97 -21.42 -8.85
N ALA A 112 7.42 -21.19 -7.65
CA ALA A 112 6.51 -20.06 -7.41
C ALA A 112 7.24 -18.72 -7.52
N LEU A 113 8.39 -18.59 -6.85
CA LEU A 113 9.15 -17.33 -6.79
C LEU A 113 9.85 -16.97 -8.11
N ALA A 114 10.20 -17.95 -8.95
CA ALA A 114 10.70 -17.69 -10.30
C ALA A 114 9.67 -16.99 -11.19
N ARG A 115 8.37 -17.20 -10.92
CA ARG A 115 7.26 -16.57 -11.66
C ARG A 115 6.82 -15.25 -11.04
N ARG A 116 6.90 -15.13 -9.70
CA ARG A 116 6.36 -14.01 -8.92
C ARG A 116 7.32 -13.60 -7.81
N LYS A 117 7.45 -12.30 -7.58
CA LYS A 117 8.32 -11.75 -6.53
C LYS A 117 7.95 -12.17 -5.11
N GLY A 118 6.69 -12.58 -4.91
CA GLY A 118 6.17 -13.05 -3.64
C GLY A 118 5.18 -14.21 -3.80
N ALA A 119 5.06 -15.02 -2.76
CA ALA A 119 4.15 -16.15 -2.66
C ALA A 119 3.74 -16.39 -1.20
N TYR A 120 2.65 -17.13 -0.99
CA TYR A 120 2.20 -17.54 0.34
C TYR A 120 2.37 -19.05 0.53
N LEU A 121 3.01 -19.45 1.63
CA LEU A 121 3.15 -20.84 2.05
C LEU A 121 2.29 -21.05 3.31
N PRO A 122 1.13 -21.73 3.20
CA PRO A 122 0.22 -21.95 4.32
C PRO A 122 0.91 -22.60 5.52
N GLY A 123 0.59 -22.11 6.72
CA GLY A 123 1.19 -22.53 7.98
C GLY A 123 2.62 -22.02 8.22
N VAL A 124 3.24 -21.34 7.25
CA VAL A 124 4.63 -20.87 7.36
C VAL A 124 4.73 -19.36 7.18
N GLY A 125 4.22 -18.81 6.07
CA GLY A 125 4.10 -17.37 5.88
C GLY A 125 4.35 -16.87 4.47
N ILE A 126 4.53 -15.55 4.35
CA ILE A 126 4.80 -14.86 3.09
C ILE A 126 6.28 -15.04 2.75
N LEU A 127 6.56 -15.53 1.55
CA LEU A 127 7.88 -15.64 0.96
C LEU A 127 8.05 -14.56 -0.10
N ALA A 128 9.15 -13.82 -0.05
CA ALA A 128 9.47 -12.79 -1.03
C ALA A 128 10.96 -12.75 -1.30
N HIS A 129 11.35 -12.36 -2.52
CA HIS A 129 12.75 -12.17 -2.88
C HIS A 129 13.05 -10.75 -3.37
N GLY A 130 14.26 -10.31 -3.09
CA GLY A 130 14.85 -9.07 -3.60
C GLY A 130 16.06 -9.42 -4.43
N ALA A 131 16.10 -8.96 -5.67
CA ALA A 131 17.21 -9.26 -6.58
C ALA A 131 18.54 -8.74 -6.02
N LEU A 132 18.52 -7.54 -5.44
CA LEU A 132 19.71 -6.85 -4.94
C LEU A 132 19.62 -6.43 -3.47
N SER A 133 18.41 -6.14 -2.97
CA SER A 133 18.25 -5.61 -1.62
C SER A 133 17.08 -6.24 -0.85
N PRO A 134 17.17 -6.30 0.48
CA PRO A 134 16.06 -6.70 1.35
C PRO A 134 14.84 -5.79 1.24
N GLU A 135 15.02 -4.52 0.85
CA GLU A 135 13.92 -3.58 0.64
C GLU A 135 12.93 -4.06 -0.44
N GLN A 136 13.44 -4.59 -1.56
CA GLN A 136 12.58 -5.13 -2.62
C GLN A 136 11.72 -6.31 -2.13
N ALA A 137 12.29 -7.17 -1.27
CA ALA A 137 11.58 -8.26 -0.64
C ALA A 137 10.56 -7.75 0.38
N PHE A 138 10.93 -6.74 1.19
CA PHE A 138 10.06 -6.13 2.19
C PHE A 138 8.81 -5.50 1.57
N VAL A 139 8.99 -4.71 0.50
CA VAL A 139 7.89 -4.11 -0.28
C VAL A 139 6.94 -5.21 -0.75
N THR A 140 7.48 -6.32 -1.24
CA THR A 140 6.69 -7.45 -1.70
C THR A 140 5.91 -8.12 -0.56
N VAL A 141 6.51 -8.32 0.62
CA VAL A 141 5.81 -8.86 1.79
C VAL A 141 4.64 -7.95 2.20
N SER A 142 4.90 -6.65 2.30
CA SER A 142 3.88 -5.65 2.65
C SER A 142 2.73 -5.64 1.65
N SER A 143 3.05 -5.70 0.36
CA SER A 143 2.05 -5.72 -0.71
C SER A 143 1.16 -6.97 -0.65
N VAL A 144 1.72 -8.15 -0.39
CA VAL A 144 0.96 -9.39 -0.23
C VAL A 144 0.00 -9.29 0.96
N ALA A 145 0.47 -8.73 2.08
CA ALA A 145 -0.35 -8.53 3.27
C ALA A 145 -1.50 -7.54 3.02
N PHE A 146 -1.24 -6.42 2.36
CA PHE A 146 -2.24 -5.41 1.98
C PHE A 146 -3.27 -5.96 0.99
N ALA A 147 -2.82 -6.56 -0.11
CA ALA A 147 -3.71 -7.07 -1.15
C ALA A 147 -4.59 -8.22 -0.62
N GLY A 148 -4.03 -9.09 0.24
CA GLY A 148 -4.79 -10.10 0.98
C GLY A 148 -5.88 -9.47 1.86
N PHE A 149 -5.53 -8.41 2.61
CA PHE A 149 -6.48 -7.68 3.45
C PHE A 149 -7.63 -7.08 2.62
N VAL A 150 -7.30 -6.30 1.60
CA VAL A 150 -8.28 -5.64 0.73
C VAL A 150 -9.22 -6.67 0.10
N LYS A 151 -8.65 -7.74 -0.46
CA LYS A 151 -9.44 -8.83 -1.06
C LYS A 151 -10.38 -9.48 -0.07
N PHE A 152 -9.89 -9.87 1.11
CA PHE A 152 -10.69 -10.56 2.12
C PHE A 152 -11.91 -9.75 2.54
N PHE A 153 -11.71 -8.47 2.86
CA PHE A 153 -12.82 -7.59 3.27
C PHE A 153 -13.75 -7.24 2.10
N ALA A 154 -13.22 -7.05 0.89
CA ALA A 154 -14.05 -6.79 -0.30
C ALA A 154 -14.92 -8.00 -0.67
N ASP A 155 -14.35 -9.21 -0.68
CA ASP A 155 -15.07 -10.44 -0.98
C ASP A 155 -16.09 -10.78 0.12
N HIS A 156 -15.75 -10.52 1.39
CA HIS A 156 -16.70 -10.68 2.50
C HIS A 156 -17.92 -9.76 2.34
N LEU A 157 -17.71 -8.48 2.00
CA LEU A 157 -18.80 -7.53 1.77
C LEU A 157 -19.67 -7.94 0.57
N ALA A 158 -19.03 -8.36 -0.53
CA ALA A 158 -19.75 -8.85 -1.71
C ALA A 158 -20.60 -10.10 -1.38
N ALA A 159 -20.04 -11.06 -0.65
CA ALA A 159 -20.75 -12.26 -0.21
C ALA A 159 -21.88 -11.94 0.77
N ALA A 160 -21.70 -10.96 1.66
CA ALA A 160 -22.74 -10.50 2.57
C ALA A 160 -23.94 -9.94 1.81
N ARG A 161 -23.69 -9.06 0.83
CA ARG A 161 -24.73 -8.48 -0.03
C ARG A 161 -25.44 -9.51 -0.89
N ALA A 162 -24.70 -10.53 -1.35
CA ALA A 162 -25.26 -11.63 -2.13
C ALA A 162 -26.00 -12.68 -1.27
N GLY A 163 -25.92 -12.61 0.06
CA GLY A 163 -26.49 -13.60 0.96
C GLY A 163 -25.77 -14.96 0.92
N THR A 164 -24.50 -15.00 0.49
CA THR A 164 -23.74 -16.24 0.24
C THR A 164 -22.68 -16.53 1.31
N LEU A 165 -22.66 -15.79 2.42
CA LEU A 165 -21.70 -16.01 3.52
C LEU A 165 -21.91 -17.35 4.23
N ASP A 166 -20.93 -18.25 4.05
CA ASP A 166 -20.82 -19.51 4.79
C ASP A 166 -20.29 -19.31 6.22
N ALA A 167 -20.35 -20.38 7.03
CA ALA A 167 -19.94 -20.33 8.43
C ALA A 167 -18.43 -20.08 8.60
N ALA A 168 -17.60 -20.63 7.70
CA ALA A 168 -16.15 -20.46 7.76
C ALA A 168 -15.76 -19.00 7.49
N ALA A 169 -16.40 -18.35 6.50
CA ALA A 169 -16.21 -16.94 6.18
C ALA A 169 -16.60 -16.04 7.35
N ARG A 170 -17.70 -16.35 8.05
CA ARG A 170 -18.13 -15.60 9.25
C ARG A 170 -17.14 -15.73 10.41
N THR A 171 -16.63 -16.93 10.66
CA THR A 171 -15.63 -17.18 11.72
C THR A 171 -14.32 -16.47 11.42
N ALA A 172 -13.79 -16.61 10.19
CA ALA A 172 -12.56 -15.93 9.79
C ALA A 172 -12.71 -14.41 9.86
N PHE A 173 -13.86 -13.87 9.45
CA PHE A 173 -14.15 -12.44 9.53
C PHE A 173 -14.19 -11.93 10.97
N ALA A 174 -14.90 -12.63 11.86
CA ALA A 174 -14.95 -12.27 13.27
C ALA A 174 -13.55 -12.29 13.92
N ALA A 175 -12.73 -13.30 13.61
CA ALA A 175 -11.35 -13.39 14.09
C ALA A 175 -10.46 -12.25 13.57
N ALA A 176 -10.54 -11.92 12.28
CA ALA A 176 -9.80 -10.81 11.69
C ALA A 176 -10.23 -9.45 12.26
N VAL A 177 -11.54 -9.21 12.39
CA VAL A 177 -12.10 -7.98 12.94
C VAL A 177 -11.67 -7.76 14.40
N ALA A 178 -11.63 -8.82 15.21
CA ALA A 178 -11.17 -8.74 16.60
C ALA A 178 -9.69 -8.33 16.76
N LYS A 179 -8.93 -8.31 15.66
CA LYS A 179 -7.51 -7.97 15.61
C LYS A 179 -7.22 -6.71 14.79
N LEU A 180 -8.24 -6.00 14.31
CA LEU A 180 -8.05 -4.74 13.63
C LEU A 180 -7.51 -3.69 14.60
N PRO A 181 -6.56 -2.83 14.17
CA PRO A 181 -6.20 -1.65 14.94
C PRO A 181 -7.42 -0.72 15.06
N PRO A 182 -7.45 0.18 16.06
CA PRO A 182 -8.46 1.24 16.09
C PRO A 182 -8.39 2.12 14.83
N PRO A 183 -9.48 2.80 14.44
CA PRO A 183 -9.43 3.77 13.35
C PRO A 183 -8.43 4.91 13.67
N PRO A 184 -7.74 5.46 12.66
CA PRO A 184 -6.81 6.58 12.87
C PRO A 184 -7.61 7.86 13.08
N THR A 185 -7.90 8.20 14.34
CA THR A 185 -8.72 9.38 14.70
C THR A 185 -7.92 10.57 15.20
N GLU A 186 -6.67 10.38 15.61
CA GLU A 186 -5.82 11.42 16.18
C GLU A 186 -4.64 11.69 15.25
N VAL A 187 -4.56 12.92 14.74
CA VAL A 187 -3.47 13.37 13.88
C VAL A 187 -2.39 14.00 14.76
N PRO A 188 -1.11 13.57 14.67
CA PRO A 188 -0.05 14.23 15.42
C PRO A 188 0.12 15.69 14.95
N PRO A 189 0.55 16.61 15.84
CA PRO A 189 0.85 17.97 15.43
C PRO A 189 2.01 17.96 14.43
N LEU A 190 1.80 18.55 13.25
CA LEU A 190 2.81 18.71 12.20
C LEU A 190 3.29 20.16 12.13
N ALA A 191 4.45 20.38 11.48
CA ALA A 191 4.93 21.71 11.12
C ALA A 191 3.86 22.52 10.35
N ARG A 192 3.68 23.78 10.76
CA ARG A 192 2.71 24.69 10.16
C ARG A 192 3.36 25.55 9.09
N GLY A 193 2.65 25.72 7.99
CA GLY A 193 3.07 26.53 6.86
C GLY A 193 2.47 27.95 6.90
N PRO A 194 2.66 28.73 5.83
CA PRO A 194 3.41 28.38 4.62
C PRO A 194 4.91 28.26 4.89
N PHE A 195 5.57 27.29 4.23
CA PHE A 195 7.00 27.10 4.34
C PHE A 195 7.75 28.11 3.48
N ALA A 196 8.85 28.66 4.01
CA ALA A 196 9.54 29.81 3.41
C ALA A 196 10.65 29.40 2.44
N ASP A 197 11.17 28.19 2.57
CA ASP A 197 12.33 27.73 1.82
C ASP A 197 12.29 26.21 1.59
N ARG A 198 13.24 25.74 0.78
CA ARG A 198 13.36 24.32 0.45
C ARG A 198 13.60 23.45 1.69
N GLU A 199 14.39 23.90 2.65
CA GLU A 199 14.77 23.09 3.81
C GLU A 199 13.55 22.81 4.69
N SER A 200 12.76 23.85 4.98
CA SER A 200 11.50 23.74 5.74
C SER A 200 10.46 22.88 5.03
N VAL A 201 10.38 22.95 3.70
CA VAL A 201 9.53 22.04 2.90
C VAL A 201 9.97 20.58 3.05
N LEU A 202 11.25 20.28 2.86
CA LEU A 202 11.76 18.90 2.93
C LEU A 202 11.58 18.31 4.34
N ALA A 203 11.81 19.12 5.39
CA ALA A 203 11.59 18.70 6.76
C ALA A 203 10.11 18.40 7.04
N ALA A 204 9.20 19.26 6.60
CA ALA A 204 7.76 19.06 6.77
C ALA A 204 7.24 17.85 5.98
N MET A 205 7.76 17.59 4.78
CA MET A 205 7.44 16.39 4.00
C MET A 205 7.89 15.12 4.74
N ALA A 206 9.11 15.11 5.29
CA ALA A 206 9.60 13.96 6.05
C ALA A 206 8.80 13.71 7.34
N GLU A 207 8.37 14.76 8.02
CA GLU A 207 7.49 14.67 9.20
C GLU A 207 6.11 14.11 8.86
N ALA A 208 5.45 14.66 7.84
CA ALA A 208 4.14 14.21 7.39
C ALA A 208 4.18 12.77 6.83
N GLY A 209 5.26 12.39 6.13
CA GLY A 209 5.47 11.03 5.65
C GLY A 209 5.53 10.01 6.78
N ARG A 210 6.34 10.27 7.82
CA ARG A 210 6.40 9.42 9.03
C ARG A 210 5.03 9.30 9.71
N ALA A 211 4.35 10.41 9.93
CA ALA A 211 3.03 10.41 10.55
C ALA A 211 1.99 9.60 9.75
N THR A 212 2.05 9.67 8.41
CA THR A 212 1.16 8.90 7.52
C THR A 212 1.37 7.39 7.67
N VAL A 213 2.62 6.95 7.81
CA VAL A 213 2.99 5.54 8.05
C VAL A 213 2.59 5.09 9.45
N GLU A 214 2.87 5.89 10.48
CA GLU A 214 2.54 5.58 11.87
C GLU A 214 1.02 5.42 12.09
N LEU A 215 0.20 6.18 11.34
CA LEU A 215 -1.25 6.07 11.36
C LEU A 215 -1.81 4.90 10.52
N GLY A 216 -0.96 4.14 9.83
CA GLY A 216 -1.36 3.01 9.00
C GLY A 216 -2.20 3.40 7.77
N LEU A 217 -2.04 4.63 7.28
CA LEU A 217 -2.75 5.16 6.10
C LEU A 217 -2.07 4.79 4.79
N VAL A 218 -0.93 4.11 4.88
CA VAL A 218 -0.11 3.66 3.77
C VAL A 218 0.65 2.41 4.18
N ASP A 219 0.93 1.53 3.23
CA ASP A 219 1.69 0.30 3.46
C ASP A 219 3.06 0.40 2.71
N SER A 220 4.18 0.18 3.41
CA SER A 220 5.55 0.21 2.85
C SER A 220 5.91 1.48 2.04
N VAL A 221 6.11 1.34 0.72
CA VAL A 221 6.53 2.41 -0.22
C VAL A 221 5.40 2.85 -1.13
N PHE A 222 4.17 2.41 -0.83
CA PHE A 222 2.99 2.94 -1.47
C PHE A 222 2.76 4.37 -0.97
N GLY A 223 1.96 5.12 -1.71
CA GLY A 223 1.71 6.53 -1.44
C GLY A 223 2.83 7.43 -1.93
N ASN A 224 2.57 8.73 -1.92
CA ASN A 224 3.55 9.75 -2.20
C ASN A 224 3.10 11.08 -1.60
N ILE A 225 4.03 12.01 -1.54
CA ILE A 225 3.82 13.31 -0.91
C ILE A 225 4.51 14.37 -1.75
N SER A 226 3.87 15.54 -1.86
CA SER A 226 4.50 16.68 -2.53
C SER A 226 4.13 18.02 -1.93
N TYR A 227 4.99 19.02 -2.14
CA TYR A 227 4.73 20.40 -1.80
C TYR A 227 5.13 21.34 -2.94
N SER A 228 4.27 22.29 -3.28
CA SER A 228 4.55 23.34 -4.27
C SER A 228 5.09 24.60 -3.60
N LEU A 229 6.31 25.01 -3.96
CA LEU A 229 6.96 26.24 -3.52
C LEU A 229 7.58 26.96 -4.72
N ASP A 230 7.18 28.22 -4.96
CA ASP A 230 7.78 29.13 -5.95
C ASP A 230 7.99 28.53 -7.36
N GLY A 231 6.99 27.81 -7.86
CA GLY A 231 7.06 27.18 -9.19
C GLY A 231 7.85 25.87 -9.24
N VAL A 232 8.26 25.33 -8.09
CA VAL A 232 8.94 24.03 -7.95
C VAL A 232 8.06 23.10 -7.12
N LEU A 233 7.86 21.88 -7.61
CA LEU A 233 7.20 20.81 -6.90
C LEU A 233 8.24 19.89 -6.26
N ALA A 234 8.37 19.94 -4.93
CA ALA A 234 9.10 18.92 -4.20
C ALA A 234 8.21 17.68 -4.08
N ILE A 235 8.66 16.51 -4.52
CA ILE A 235 7.87 15.27 -4.55
C ILE A 235 8.73 14.05 -4.19
N SER A 236 8.17 13.09 -3.47
CA SER A 236 8.87 11.84 -3.17
C SER A 236 9.23 11.06 -4.43
N GLN A 237 10.38 10.37 -4.40
CA GLN A 237 10.84 9.49 -5.47
C GLN A 237 9.98 8.23 -5.58
N THR A 238 10.00 7.60 -6.76
CA THR A 238 9.36 6.30 -6.96
C THR A 238 9.98 5.26 -6.04
N GLY A 239 9.15 4.61 -5.21
CA GLY A 239 9.60 3.58 -4.28
C GLY A 239 10.27 4.11 -3.01
N ALA A 240 10.25 5.42 -2.74
CA ALA A 240 10.72 5.97 -1.48
C ALA A 240 9.78 5.59 -0.33
N ALA A 241 10.34 5.19 0.80
CA ALA A 241 9.57 4.91 2.01
C ALA A 241 9.18 6.25 2.67
N LEU A 242 7.89 6.45 2.94
CA LEU A 242 7.41 7.73 3.49
C LEU A 242 7.92 8.00 4.91
N ASP A 243 8.26 6.95 5.67
CA ASP A 243 8.88 7.05 6.99
C ASP A 243 10.38 7.37 6.95
N ASP A 244 11.01 7.33 5.77
CA ASP A 244 12.45 7.57 5.56
C ASP A 244 12.72 8.38 4.27
N LEU A 245 12.06 9.54 4.14
CA LEU A 245 12.12 10.39 2.95
C LEU A 245 13.43 11.18 2.76
N VAL A 246 14.34 11.15 3.73
CA VAL A 246 15.56 11.97 3.66
C VAL A 246 16.42 11.53 2.48
N GLY A 247 16.65 12.43 1.53
CA GLY A 247 17.36 12.13 0.28
C GLY A 247 16.51 11.47 -0.81
N GLY A 248 15.26 11.11 -0.52
CA GLY A 248 14.30 10.50 -1.45
C GLY A 248 13.26 11.49 -2.01
N ILE A 249 13.61 12.77 -2.16
CA ILE A 249 12.72 13.83 -2.65
C ILE A 249 13.36 14.55 -3.83
N ASP A 250 12.65 14.60 -4.95
CA ASP A 250 13.02 15.35 -6.15
C ASP A 250 12.35 16.73 -6.15
N CYS A 251 13.12 17.76 -6.49
CA CYS A 251 12.59 19.12 -6.66
C CYS A 251 12.44 19.42 -8.16
N VAL A 252 11.20 19.39 -8.65
CA VAL A 252 10.87 19.44 -10.07
C VAL A 252 10.31 20.82 -10.44
N PRO A 253 11.02 21.62 -11.26
CA PRO A 253 10.47 22.87 -11.82
C PRO A 253 9.21 22.61 -12.66
N LEU A 254 8.15 23.38 -12.42
CA LEU A 254 6.84 23.23 -13.09
C LEU A 254 6.82 23.82 -14.52
N ASP A 255 7.86 24.55 -14.90
CA ASP A 255 8.07 25.15 -16.21
C ASP A 255 8.65 24.19 -17.26
N GLY A 256 8.98 22.96 -16.86
CA GLY A 256 9.55 21.94 -17.75
C GLY A 256 11.01 22.18 -18.12
N SER A 257 11.73 23.07 -17.42
CA SER A 257 13.13 23.42 -17.70
C SER A 257 14.15 22.34 -17.33
N SER A 258 13.73 21.24 -16.69
CA SER A 258 14.63 20.28 -16.06
C SER A 258 14.17 18.84 -16.20
N CYS A 259 15.14 17.92 -16.14
CA CYS A 259 14.94 16.48 -16.05
C CYS A 259 14.91 15.96 -14.59
N ALA A 260 14.81 16.84 -13.59
CA ALA A 260 14.79 16.47 -12.17
C ALA A 260 13.66 15.48 -11.80
N GLY A 261 12.61 15.37 -12.62
CA GLY A 261 11.50 14.44 -12.42
C GLY A 261 11.73 13.00 -12.91
N LEU A 262 12.93 12.63 -13.37
CA LEU A 262 13.19 11.29 -13.90
C LEU A 262 13.03 10.17 -12.85
N THR A 263 13.36 10.46 -11.60
CA THR A 263 13.27 9.52 -10.46
C THR A 263 12.05 9.77 -9.57
N ALA A 264 11.28 10.81 -9.88
CA ALA A 264 10.12 11.21 -9.09
C ALA A 264 9.03 10.13 -9.11
N SER A 265 8.05 10.26 -8.22
CA SER A 265 6.86 9.41 -8.23
C SER A 265 6.27 9.25 -9.63
N SER A 266 5.81 8.05 -9.95
CA SER A 266 5.03 7.75 -11.16
C SER A 266 3.78 8.62 -11.31
N GLU A 267 3.35 9.29 -10.24
CA GLU A 267 2.21 10.19 -10.18
C GLU A 267 2.56 11.67 -10.25
N LEU A 268 3.82 12.03 -10.54
CA LEU A 268 4.27 13.41 -10.73
C LEU A 268 3.35 14.20 -11.67
N GLY A 269 2.89 13.59 -12.76
CA GLY A 269 1.97 14.23 -13.71
C GLY A 269 0.64 14.63 -13.07
N ALA A 270 0.11 13.80 -12.18
CA ALA A 270 -1.13 14.07 -11.45
C ALA A 270 -0.96 15.20 -10.42
N HIS A 271 0.15 15.20 -9.68
CA HIS A 271 0.48 16.27 -8.73
C HIS A 271 0.70 17.61 -9.43
N THR A 272 1.44 17.59 -10.53
CA THR A 272 1.69 18.78 -11.38
C THR A 272 0.37 19.34 -11.94
N ALA A 273 -0.53 18.47 -12.41
CA ALA A 273 -1.84 18.89 -12.90
C ALA A 273 -2.68 19.52 -11.78
N LEU A 274 -2.67 18.93 -10.59
CA LEU A 274 -3.43 19.42 -9.44
C LEU A 274 -2.94 20.79 -8.95
N VAL A 275 -1.63 21.00 -8.83
CA VAL A 275 -1.03 22.30 -8.45
C VAL A 275 -1.35 23.42 -9.46
N ARG A 276 -1.67 23.07 -10.71
CA ARG A 276 -2.09 24.04 -11.73
C ARG A 276 -3.59 24.38 -11.65
N LEU A 277 -4.39 23.51 -11.05
CA LEU A 277 -5.84 23.65 -10.93
C LEU A 277 -6.27 24.21 -9.57
N ASP A 278 -5.44 24.04 -8.55
CA ASP A 278 -5.76 24.32 -7.15
C ASP A 278 -4.62 25.13 -6.49
N SER A 279 -4.98 26.08 -5.62
CA SER A 279 -4.01 26.94 -4.93
C SER A 279 -3.39 26.32 -3.68
N ARG A 280 -3.93 25.19 -3.21
CA ARG A 280 -3.37 24.41 -2.10
C ARG A 280 -2.02 23.82 -2.49
N ARG A 281 -1.08 23.80 -1.54
CA ARG A 281 0.34 23.52 -1.83
C ARG A 281 0.77 22.11 -1.42
N ALA A 282 0.18 21.56 -0.38
CA ALA A 282 0.57 20.30 0.23
C ALA A 282 -0.35 19.19 -0.27
N ILE A 283 0.18 18.18 -0.98
CA ILE A 283 -0.57 17.03 -1.47
C ILE A 283 -0.09 15.79 -0.74
N LEU A 284 -1.03 15.00 -0.22
CA LEU A 284 -0.76 13.70 0.39
C LEU A 284 -1.55 12.62 -0.34
N HIS A 285 -0.86 11.55 -0.70
CA HIS A 285 -1.45 10.34 -1.26
C HIS A 285 -1.14 9.15 -0.36
N GLY A 286 -2.19 8.46 0.08
CA GLY A 286 -2.09 7.21 0.83
C GLY A 286 -2.99 6.12 0.28
N HIS A 287 -2.89 4.93 0.88
CA HIS A 287 -3.62 3.71 0.50
C HIS A 287 -4.47 3.18 1.67
N PRO A 288 -5.33 4.02 2.29
CA PRO A 288 -6.07 3.58 3.45
C PRO A 288 -7.06 2.46 3.10
N ARG A 289 -7.00 1.38 3.87
CA ARG A 289 -7.51 0.05 3.47
C ARG A 289 -9.02 0.07 3.22
N PHE A 290 -9.81 0.65 4.12
CA PHE A 290 -11.27 0.66 3.96
C PHE A 290 -11.73 1.59 2.85
N ALA A 291 -11.03 2.71 2.60
CA ALA A 291 -11.29 3.54 1.43
C ALA A 291 -11.07 2.77 0.12
N VAL A 292 -9.97 2.03 0.01
CA VAL A 292 -9.70 1.17 -1.14
C VAL A 292 -10.77 0.09 -1.29
N ILE A 293 -11.13 -0.60 -0.21
CA ILE A 293 -12.19 -1.63 -0.21
C ILE A 293 -13.52 -1.06 -0.72
N LEU A 294 -14.01 0.04 -0.13
CA LEU A 294 -15.30 0.62 -0.53
C LEU A 294 -15.29 1.24 -1.91
N SER A 295 -14.15 1.75 -2.38
CA SER A 295 -14.03 2.25 -3.75
C SER A 295 -14.31 1.16 -4.79
N MET A 296 -14.18 -0.11 -4.44
CA MET A 296 -14.50 -1.26 -5.30
C MET A 296 -15.92 -1.79 -5.10
N ASP A 297 -16.63 -1.40 -4.03
CA ASP A 297 -18.02 -1.82 -3.78
C ASP A 297 -18.99 -1.04 -4.68
N CYS A 298 -19.67 -1.74 -5.58
CA CYS A 298 -20.62 -1.14 -6.52
C CYS A 298 -21.97 -1.84 -6.46
N ALA A 299 -22.99 -1.09 -6.05
CA ALA A 299 -24.36 -1.57 -5.85
C ALA A 299 -25.12 -1.88 -7.16
N ALA A 300 -24.65 -1.44 -8.32
CA ALA A 300 -25.25 -1.83 -9.60
C ALA A 300 -25.16 -3.36 -9.73
N GLN A 301 -26.23 -4.07 -10.10
CA GLN A 301 -26.22 -5.54 -10.16
C GLN A 301 -25.73 -6.08 -11.52
N ASP A 302 -26.15 -5.48 -12.63
CA ASP A 302 -25.81 -5.91 -14.00
C ASP A 302 -24.94 -4.89 -14.73
N CYS A 303 -23.73 -4.64 -14.23
CA CYS A 303 -22.78 -3.75 -14.88
C CYS A 303 -21.83 -4.53 -15.81
N ALA A 304 -22.03 -4.39 -17.13
CA ALA A 304 -21.15 -4.98 -18.15
C ALA A 304 -19.69 -4.53 -18.07
N GLN A 305 -19.42 -3.38 -17.42
CA GLN A 305 -18.07 -2.81 -17.24
C GLN A 305 -17.53 -2.98 -15.82
N ARG A 306 -18.10 -3.88 -15.00
CA ARG A 306 -17.72 -4.03 -13.59
C ARG A 306 -16.22 -4.24 -13.40
N ASP A 307 -15.60 -5.06 -14.24
CA ASP A 307 -14.17 -5.38 -14.14
C ASP A 307 -13.26 -4.26 -14.68
N ALA A 308 -13.83 -3.25 -15.37
CA ALA A 308 -13.13 -2.10 -15.94
C ALA A 308 -13.40 -0.78 -15.18
N CYS A 309 -14.08 -0.83 -14.03
CA CYS A 309 -14.42 0.35 -13.22
C CYS A 309 -13.18 1.14 -12.76
N HIS A 310 -12.03 0.50 -12.62
CA HIS A 310 -10.78 1.16 -12.27
C HIS A 310 -10.16 1.94 -13.44
N VAL A 311 -10.56 1.66 -14.68
CA VAL A 311 -9.99 2.27 -15.90
C VAL A 311 -10.90 3.36 -16.46
N ALA A 312 -12.20 3.10 -16.59
CA ALA A 312 -13.23 4.15 -16.59
C ALA A 312 -14.58 3.58 -16.25
N CYS A 313 -14.91 3.67 -14.97
CA CYS A 313 -16.30 3.64 -14.56
C CYS A 313 -17.04 4.80 -15.25
N PRO A 314 -18.16 4.54 -15.96
CA PRO A 314 -18.98 5.60 -16.56
C PRO A 314 -19.91 6.26 -15.54
N ARG A 315 -19.93 5.76 -14.30
CA ARG A 315 -20.83 6.23 -13.25
C ARG A 315 -20.08 7.17 -12.32
N GLU A 316 -20.76 8.25 -11.96
CA GLU A 316 -20.37 9.05 -10.81
C GLU A 316 -20.59 8.23 -9.54
N ARG A 317 -19.58 8.16 -8.68
CA ARG A 317 -19.57 7.34 -7.47
C ARG A 317 -19.01 8.13 -6.33
N PHE A 318 -19.51 7.85 -5.14
CA PHE A 318 -19.12 8.53 -3.91
C PHE A 318 -19.15 7.56 -2.73
N VAL A 319 -18.31 7.84 -1.74
CA VAL A 319 -18.57 7.47 -0.35
C VAL A 319 -18.99 8.74 0.36
N ASP A 320 -20.30 8.87 0.60
CA ASP A 320 -20.95 10.12 1.05
C ASP A 320 -20.57 11.32 0.17
N ASP A 321 -19.73 12.23 0.66
CA ASP A 321 -19.28 13.43 -0.01
C ASP A 321 -17.97 13.23 -0.82
N VAL A 322 -17.30 12.11 -0.63
CA VAL A 322 -15.96 11.85 -1.21
C VAL A 322 -16.10 11.16 -2.57
N PRO A 323 -15.70 11.80 -3.68
CA PRO A 323 -15.80 11.20 -5.01
C PRO A 323 -14.90 9.97 -5.16
N ILE A 324 -15.39 8.98 -5.89
CA ILE A 324 -14.63 7.82 -6.37
C ILE A 324 -14.42 7.97 -7.88
N VAL A 325 -13.17 8.10 -8.30
CA VAL A 325 -12.81 8.28 -9.72
C VAL A 325 -12.06 7.06 -10.26
N PRO A 326 -12.24 6.70 -11.54
CA PRO A 326 -11.38 5.73 -12.20
C PRO A 326 -10.03 6.36 -12.58
N GLY A 327 -9.00 5.56 -12.82
CA GLY A 327 -7.73 6.03 -13.35
C GLY A 327 -6.62 5.01 -13.11
N GLU A 328 -5.86 4.70 -14.15
CA GLU A 328 -4.64 3.90 -14.04
C GLU A 328 -3.47 4.75 -13.51
N VAL A 329 -2.47 4.12 -12.91
CA VAL A 329 -1.24 4.81 -12.49
C VAL A 329 -0.49 5.33 -13.72
N GLY A 330 0.05 6.55 -13.60
CA GLY A 330 0.83 7.19 -14.65
C GLY A 330 0.03 8.12 -15.57
N CYS A 331 0.62 8.43 -16.72
CA CYS A 331 0.17 9.51 -17.62
C CYS A 331 -0.46 9.01 -18.93
N GLY A 332 -0.88 7.73 -18.99
CA GLY A 332 -1.52 7.18 -20.17
C GLY A 332 -2.91 7.79 -20.44
N PRO A 333 -3.57 7.48 -21.57
CA PRO A 333 -4.88 8.03 -21.93
C PRO A 333 -6.01 7.78 -20.92
N ARG A 334 -5.81 6.80 -20.02
CA ARG A 334 -6.72 6.41 -18.95
C ARG A 334 -6.10 6.61 -17.56
N GLY A 335 -5.01 7.38 -17.50
CA GLY A 335 -4.30 7.68 -16.28
C GLY A 335 -5.13 8.56 -15.35
N LEU A 336 -4.92 8.38 -14.05
CA LEU A 336 -5.60 9.15 -13.00
C LEU A 336 -5.35 10.66 -13.10
N VAL A 337 -4.27 11.09 -13.78
CA VAL A 337 -4.00 12.50 -14.11
C VAL A 337 -5.19 13.20 -14.81
N HIS A 338 -6.05 12.45 -15.49
CA HIS A 338 -7.21 13.00 -16.19
C HIS A 338 -8.49 13.08 -15.35
N THR A 339 -8.55 12.39 -14.22
CA THR A 339 -9.78 12.19 -13.44
C THR A 339 -9.63 12.66 -12.00
N MET A 340 -8.49 12.37 -11.38
CA MET A 340 -8.21 12.72 -9.99
C MET A 340 -8.04 14.22 -9.79
N PRO A 341 -7.12 14.93 -10.50
CA PRO A 341 -6.94 16.37 -10.30
C PRO A 341 -8.21 17.22 -10.46
N PRO A 342 -9.02 17.09 -11.54
CA PRO A 342 -10.22 17.89 -11.69
C PRO A 342 -11.29 17.54 -10.64
N ALA A 343 -11.38 16.28 -10.19
CA ALA A 343 -12.33 15.89 -9.15
C ALA A 343 -11.95 16.47 -7.78
N LEU A 344 -10.66 16.55 -7.45
CA LEU A 344 -10.19 17.11 -6.18
C LEU A 344 -10.27 18.64 -6.14
N ALA A 345 -10.01 19.30 -7.27
CA ALA A 345 -10.09 20.76 -7.40
C ALA A 345 -11.53 21.28 -7.58
N ALA A 346 -12.50 20.40 -7.83
CA ALA A 346 -13.90 20.78 -8.04
C ALA A 346 -14.48 21.58 -6.85
N ASP A 347 -15.43 22.47 -7.15
CA ASP A 347 -16.18 23.26 -6.17
C ASP A 347 -15.32 24.11 -5.22
N GLY A 348 -14.14 24.57 -5.69
CA GLY A 348 -13.21 25.35 -4.89
C GLY A 348 -12.28 24.51 -4.00
N GLY A 349 -12.26 23.19 -4.21
CA GLY A 349 -11.40 22.24 -3.52
C GLY A 349 -12.17 21.33 -2.58
N ARG A 350 -12.19 20.02 -2.88
CA ARG A 350 -12.76 18.99 -2.02
C ARG A 350 -11.73 18.51 -0.99
N ARG A 351 -12.20 17.93 0.11
CA ARG A 351 -11.35 17.38 1.18
C ARG A 351 -10.52 16.18 0.73
N GLY A 352 -11.00 15.43 -0.25
CA GLY A 352 -10.25 14.34 -0.85
C GLY A 352 -10.98 13.68 -2.01
N VAL A 353 -10.28 12.77 -2.68
CA VAL A 353 -10.79 11.94 -3.77
C VAL A 353 -10.23 10.52 -3.63
N ILE A 354 -11.05 9.52 -3.86
CA ILE A 354 -10.67 8.11 -3.86
C ILE A 354 -10.47 7.66 -5.31
N VAL A 355 -9.28 7.15 -5.65
CA VAL A 355 -9.05 6.49 -6.94
C VAL A 355 -9.43 5.02 -6.80
N CYS A 356 -10.31 4.54 -7.67
CA CYS A 356 -10.99 3.24 -7.59
C CYS A 356 -10.02 2.06 -7.53
N GLY A 357 -9.98 1.39 -6.37
CA GLY A 357 -9.11 0.26 -6.07
C GLY A 357 -7.65 0.64 -5.87
N HIS A 358 -7.32 1.93 -5.76
CA HIS A 358 -5.96 2.43 -5.65
C HIS A 358 -5.72 3.10 -4.30
N GLY A 359 -6.21 4.31 -4.08
CA GLY A 359 -5.95 5.04 -2.84
C GLY A 359 -6.65 6.38 -2.77
N VAL A 360 -6.21 7.25 -1.86
CA VAL A 360 -6.83 8.55 -1.58
C VAL A 360 -5.82 9.66 -1.80
N PHE A 361 -6.28 10.77 -2.38
CA PHE A 361 -5.53 12.02 -2.47
C PHE A 361 -6.25 13.11 -1.66
N THR A 362 -5.48 13.83 -0.84
CA THR A 362 -5.95 14.99 -0.06
C THR A 362 -4.99 16.17 -0.23
N MET A 363 -5.45 17.37 0.12
CA MET A 363 -4.63 18.58 0.04
C MET A 363 -4.80 19.50 1.23
N GLY A 364 -3.71 20.16 1.61
CA GLY A 364 -3.67 21.26 2.57
C GLY A 364 -3.20 22.55 1.91
N ALA A 365 -3.76 23.68 2.37
CA ALA A 365 -3.47 24.99 1.79
C ALA A 365 -1.99 25.35 1.87
N ASP A 366 -1.45 25.36 3.08
CA ASP A 366 -0.09 25.81 3.36
C ASP A 366 0.80 24.74 3.99
N ASP A 367 0.21 23.68 4.56
CA ASP A 367 0.89 22.57 5.23
C ASP A 367 0.13 21.24 5.11
N PHE A 368 0.72 20.17 5.63
CA PHE A 368 0.18 18.81 5.55
C PHE A 368 -0.85 18.48 6.63
N GLY A 369 -1.10 19.36 7.61
CA GLY A 369 -1.97 19.05 8.75
C GLY A 369 -3.40 18.74 8.32
N VAL A 370 -3.99 19.59 7.49
CA VAL A 370 -5.35 19.39 6.94
C VAL A 370 -5.38 18.18 6.01
N ALA A 371 -4.38 18.02 5.14
CA ALA A 371 -4.31 16.88 4.21
C ALA A 371 -4.30 15.54 4.97
N LEU A 372 -3.50 15.42 6.02
CA LEU A 372 -3.42 14.22 6.84
C LEU A 372 -4.72 13.98 7.63
N ALA A 373 -5.31 15.03 8.19
CA ALA A 373 -6.60 14.95 8.89
C ALA A 373 -7.74 14.48 7.97
N ASP A 374 -7.80 14.99 6.74
CA ASP A 374 -8.78 14.55 5.76
C ASP A 374 -8.54 13.09 5.35
N LEU A 375 -7.28 12.66 5.22
CA LEU A 375 -6.95 11.27 4.91
C LEU A 375 -7.42 10.31 6.03
N CYS A 376 -7.17 10.66 7.29
CA CYS A 376 -7.70 9.98 8.48
C CYS A 376 -9.24 9.93 8.49
N ALA A 377 -9.88 11.07 8.24
CA ALA A 377 -11.33 11.20 8.28
C ALA A 377 -12.00 10.37 7.17
N ILE A 378 -11.42 10.32 5.98
CA ILE A 378 -11.90 9.50 4.86
C ILE A 378 -11.78 8.01 5.19
N GLU A 379 -10.66 7.57 5.76
CA GLU A 379 -10.51 6.16 6.17
C GLU A 379 -11.51 5.77 7.26
N THR A 380 -11.65 6.61 8.28
CA THR A 380 -12.60 6.38 9.39
C THR A 380 -14.05 6.35 8.89
N LEU A 381 -14.39 7.24 7.96
CA LEU A 381 -15.69 7.26 7.29
C LEU A 381 -15.91 5.95 6.52
N CYS A 382 -14.94 5.54 5.70
CA CYS A 382 -15.07 4.33 4.89
C CYS A 382 -15.19 3.08 5.76
N ARG A 383 -14.39 2.97 6.84
CA ARG A 383 -14.52 1.90 7.82
C ARG A 383 -15.91 1.86 8.44
N THR A 384 -16.44 3.01 8.84
CA THR A 384 -17.79 3.12 9.39
C THR A 384 -18.85 2.64 8.40
N ARG A 385 -18.77 3.10 7.14
CA ARG A 385 -19.71 2.72 6.07
C ARG A 385 -19.62 1.23 5.74
N TYR A 386 -18.42 0.65 5.78
CA TYR A 386 -18.20 -0.78 5.62
C TYR A 386 -18.98 -1.60 6.66
N PHE A 387 -18.80 -1.30 7.95
CA PHE A 387 -19.47 -2.05 9.02
C PHE A 387 -20.99 -1.80 9.06
N GLN A 388 -21.44 -0.59 8.73
CA GLN A 388 -22.87 -0.29 8.57
C GLN A 388 -23.51 -1.11 7.45
N ALA A 389 -22.81 -1.29 6.32
CA ALA A 389 -23.29 -2.13 5.22
C ALA A 389 -23.45 -3.61 5.62
N LEU A 390 -22.72 -4.06 6.64
CA LEU A 390 -22.84 -5.39 7.23
C LEU A 390 -23.87 -5.48 8.37
N GLY A 391 -24.54 -4.38 8.72
CA GLY A 391 -25.48 -4.34 9.86
C GLY A 391 -24.78 -4.41 11.22
N THR A 392 -23.51 -4.04 11.29
CA THR A 392 -22.67 -4.05 12.50
C THR A 392 -22.28 -2.63 12.89
N PHE A 393 -22.09 -2.38 14.19
CA PHE A 393 -21.58 -1.08 14.65
C PHE A 393 -20.06 -0.99 14.44
N PRO A 394 -19.52 0.20 14.12
CA PRO A 394 -18.08 0.38 13.95
C PRO A 394 -17.34 0.08 15.27
N LEU A 395 -16.26 -0.70 15.18
CA LEU A 395 -15.24 -0.87 16.23
C LEU A 395 -14.16 0.18 16.10
#